data_AF-A0A356WYR3-F1
#
_entry.id   AF-A0A356WYR3-F1
#
_cell.length_a   1.000
_cell.length_b   1.000
_cell.length_c   1.000
_cell.angle_alpha   90.00
_cell.angle_beta   90.00
_cell.angle_gamma   90.00
#
_symmetry.space_group_name_H-M   'P 1'
#
loop_
_entity.id
_entity.type
_entity.pdbx_description
1 polymer ?
#
loop_
_entity_poly.entity_id
_entity_poly.type
_entity_poly.pdbx_seq_one_letter_code
_entity_poly.pdbx_strand_id
1 'polypeptide(L)'
;MQVLKHALFVLFFMILSLPLLAQDAGFDFRNLKVDELSDQQVIQLYERMQERGLSISEVESLALARGVDPSEISKLRSRLNEIRSSQIDGDGAQTREDRLRIQQGGAEGMATDAYNKMRVDTLDLLLGVEESDSNKVFGSDVFANQTLSFEPSLNIPTPKNYNLGPGDELLIDIWGASETSYQLTISPEGSINIDNIGPVNVNGLTVEEASERLLNKLSQIYSGLKGPDKNTYMQVSLGNV
;
A
#
# COMPACT_ATOMS: atom_id res chain seq x y z
N MET A 1 42.11 13.96 60.43
CA MET A 1 41.32 13.21 59.41
C MET A 1 40.17 14.00 58.77
N GLN A 2 39.56 15.00 59.43
CA GLN A 2 38.45 15.75 58.82
C GLN A 2 38.87 16.62 57.61
N VAL A 3 40.01 17.31 57.67
CA VAL A 3 40.51 18.15 56.55
C VAL A 3 40.76 17.35 55.27
N LEU A 4 41.24 16.10 55.40
CA LEU A 4 41.47 15.22 54.25
C LEU A 4 40.15 14.77 53.58
N LYS A 5 39.09 14.57 54.37
CA LYS A 5 37.75 14.23 53.85
C LYS A 5 37.11 15.41 53.11
N HIS A 6 37.30 16.64 53.59
CA HIS A 6 36.79 17.83 52.91
C HIS A 6 37.56 18.13 51.63
N ALA A 7 38.88 17.93 51.62
CA ALA A 7 39.69 18.06 50.41
C ALA A 7 39.28 17.05 49.32
N LEU A 8 38.98 15.81 49.72
CA LEU A 8 38.52 14.77 48.79
C LEU A 8 37.09 15.04 48.28
N PHE A 9 36.23 15.62 49.10
CA PHE A 9 34.87 16.01 48.71
C PHE A 9 34.85 17.19 47.74
N VAL A 10 35.72 18.19 47.92
CA VAL A 10 35.86 19.32 46.98
C VAL A 10 36.44 18.86 45.64
N LEU A 11 37.41 17.94 45.67
CA LEU A 11 37.98 17.36 44.45
C LEU A 11 36.96 16.52 43.67
N PHE A 12 36.08 15.79 44.37
CA PHE A 12 34.97 15.05 43.76
C PHE A 12 33.94 15.98 43.10
N PHE A 13 33.64 17.12 43.70
CA PHE A 13 32.72 18.10 43.11
C PHE A 13 33.32 18.86 41.91
N MET A 14 34.66 19.04 41.88
CA MET A 14 35.36 19.71 40.79
C MET A 14 35.52 18.83 39.54
N ILE A 15 35.57 17.51 39.70
CA ILE A 15 35.58 16.55 38.58
C ILE A 15 34.18 16.40 37.96
N LEU A 16 33.12 16.64 38.76
CA LEU A 16 31.73 16.58 38.29
C LEU A 16 31.29 17.82 37.48
N SER A 17 32.09 18.88 37.46
CA SER A 17 31.77 20.13 36.76
C SER A 17 32.57 20.34 35.48
N LEU A 18 33.12 19.28 34.87
CA LEU A 18 33.65 19.39 33.52
C LEU A 18 32.47 19.65 32.57
N PRO A 19 32.37 20.82 31.92
CA PRO A 19 31.41 20.95 30.85
C PRO A 19 31.87 19.98 29.77
N LEU A 20 31.10 18.94 29.53
CA LEU A 20 31.15 18.19 28.29
C LEU A 20 30.81 19.20 27.20
N LEU A 21 31.83 19.82 26.64
CA LEU A 21 31.77 20.35 25.29
C LEU A 21 31.71 19.10 24.42
N ALA A 22 30.53 18.46 24.40
CA ALA A 22 30.09 17.81 23.21
C ALA A 22 30.11 18.93 22.18
N GLN A 23 31.20 19.00 21.42
CA GLN A 23 31.17 19.64 20.12
C GLN A 23 30.13 18.80 19.38
N ASP A 24 28.88 19.21 19.49
CA ASP A 24 27.88 18.85 18.51
C ASP A 24 28.53 19.34 17.22
N ALA A 25 29.10 18.41 16.46
CA ALA A 25 29.14 18.52 15.02
C ALA A 25 27.67 18.51 14.57
N GLY A 26 26.96 19.54 15.00
CA GLY A 26 25.61 19.86 14.62
C GLY A 26 25.75 20.13 13.16
N PHE A 27 25.07 19.31 12.38
CA PHE A 27 24.93 19.57 10.98
C PHE A 27 24.31 20.97 10.86
N ASP A 28 25.08 21.93 10.34
CA ASP A 28 24.57 23.27 10.09
C ASP A 28 23.70 23.21 8.84
N PHE A 29 22.50 22.67 9.05
CA PHE A 29 21.44 22.61 8.07
C PHE A 29 20.99 24.02 7.64
N ARG A 30 21.30 25.06 8.43
CA ARG A 30 20.76 26.41 8.20
C ARG A 30 21.27 27.04 6.91
N ASN A 31 22.41 26.61 6.39
CA ASN A 31 22.99 27.09 5.13
C ASN A 31 23.30 25.95 4.14
N LEU A 32 22.63 24.81 4.29
CA LEU A 32 22.89 23.65 3.44
C LEU A 32 22.40 23.91 2.02
N LYS A 33 23.34 24.11 1.09
CA LYS A 33 23.08 24.12 -0.36
C LYS A 33 23.52 22.80 -0.95
N VAL A 34 22.57 22.04 -1.47
CA VAL A 34 22.80 20.69 -2.00
C VAL A 34 23.67 20.73 -3.25
N ASP A 35 23.61 21.82 -4.01
CA ASP A 35 24.37 22.01 -5.24
C ASP A 35 25.89 22.14 -5.00
N GLU A 36 26.30 22.53 -3.79
CA GLU A 36 27.72 22.73 -3.43
C GLU A 36 28.37 21.48 -2.82
N LEU A 37 27.58 20.43 -2.53
CA LEU A 37 28.08 19.17 -1.95
C LEU A 37 28.57 18.22 -3.05
N SER A 38 29.61 17.43 -2.77
CA SER A 38 30.00 16.31 -3.61
C SER A 38 29.17 15.06 -3.31
N ASP A 39 29.06 14.13 -4.27
CA ASP A 39 28.30 12.88 -4.06
C ASP A 39 28.85 12.07 -2.88
N GLN A 40 30.17 12.07 -2.69
CA GLN A 40 30.81 11.44 -1.55
C GLN A 40 30.46 12.12 -0.22
N GLN A 41 30.32 13.45 -0.20
CA GLN A 41 29.90 14.17 1.00
C GLN A 41 28.42 13.91 1.34
N VAL A 42 27.56 13.77 0.32
CA VAL A 42 26.15 13.41 0.49
C VAL A 42 26.00 11.99 1.06
N ILE A 43 26.80 11.04 0.57
CA ILE A 43 26.83 9.66 1.10
C ILE A 43 27.29 9.66 2.56
N GLN A 44 28.41 10.31 2.89
CA GLN A 44 28.92 10.37 4.26
C GLN A 44 27.98 11.09 5.23
N LEU A 45 27.24 12.09 4.74
CA LEU A 45 26.21 12.77 5.50
C LEU A 45 25.08 11.77 5.84
N TYR A 46 24.66 11.01 4.84
CA TYR A 46 23.63 9.99 4.98
C TYR A 46 24.02 8.85 5.91
N GLU A 47 25.21 8.27 5.76
CA GLU A 47 25.75 7.21 6.63
C GLU A 47 25.76 7.65 8.10
N ARG A 48 26.23 8.87 8.37
CA ARG A 48 26.25 9.43 9.74
C ARG A 48 24.86 9.60 10.34
N MET A 49 23.81 9.77 9.53
CA MET A 49 22.43 9.86 10.01
C MET A 49 21.85 8.47 10.28
N GLN A 50 22.20 7.48 9.46
CA GLN A 50 21.85 6.08 9.71
C GLN A 50 22.51 5.54 10.98
N GLU A 51 23.78 5.88 11.24
CA GLU A 51 24.47 5.52 12.48
C GLU A 51 23.78 6.09 13.73
N ARG A 52 23.10 7.22 13.58
CA ARG A 52 22.27 7.84 14.63
C ARG A 52 20.86 7.26 14.70
N GLY A 53 20.56 6.24 13.89
CA GLY A 53 19.25 5.59 13.83
C GLY A 53 18.14 6.46 13.26
N LEU A 54 18.47 7.57 12.60
CA LEU A 54 17.48 8.48 12.02
C LEU A 54 17.07 8.00 10.63
N SER A 55 15.77 7.87 10.40
CA SER A 55 15.22 7.60 9.07
C SER A 55 15.32 8.83 8.16
N ILE A 56 15.29 8.62 6.84
CA ILE A 56 15.32 9.69 5.82
C ILE A 56 14.25 10.75 6.09
N SER A 57 13.03 10.33 6.43
CA SER A 57 11.92 11.24 6.73
C SER A 57 12.11 12.04 8.03
N GLU A 58 12.76 11.45 9.04
CA GLU A 58 13.07 12.15 10.29
C GLU A 58 14.17 13.20 10.06
N VAL A 59 15.14 12.88 9.20
CA VAL A 59 16.17 13.83 8.76
C VAL A 59 15.55 15.01 8.01
N GLU A 60 14.63 14.75 7.07
CA GLU A 60 13.94 15.81 6.31
C GLU A 60 13.15 16.73 7.25
N SER A 61 12.43 16.15 8.21
CA SER A 61 11.66 16.91 9.20
C SER A 61 12.57 17.75 10.10
N LEU A 62 13.71 17.20 10.49
CA LEU A 62 14.72 17.86 11.29
C LEU A 62 15.44 18.99 10.52
N ALA A 63 15.66 18.78 9.22
CA ALA A 63 16.21 19.77 8.30
C ALA A 63 15.26 20.95 8.09
N LEU A 64 13.96 20.68 7.90
CA LEU A 64 12.90 21.70 7.85
C LEU A 64 12.83 22.48 9.17
N ALA A 65 12.84 21.78 10.31
CA ALA A 65 12.82 22.42 11.63
C ALA A 65 14.06 23.30 11.88
N ARG A 66 15.17 23.03 11.19
CA ARG A 66 16.42 23.81 11.26
C ARG A 66 16.54 24.88 10.17
N GLY A 67 15.51 25.06 9.36
CA GLY A 67 15.42 26.16 8.40
C GLY A 67 16.07 25.88 7.04
N VAL A 68 16.25 24.62 6.65
CA VAL A 68 16.60 24.27 5.26
C VAL A 68 15.42 24.61 4.35
N ASP A 69 15.72 25.18 3.20
CA ASP A 69 14.70 25.47 2.20
C ASP A 69 14.08 24.16 1.64
N PRO A 70 12.74 24.07 1.50
CA PRO A 70 12.07 22.87 0.98
C PRO A 70 12.57 22.44 -0.41
N SER A 71 13.04 23.38 -1.23
CA SER A 71 13.60 23.08 -2.55
C SER A 71 14.95 22.37 -2.47
N GLU A 72 15.78 22.73 -1.48
CA GLU A 72 17.08 22.07 -1.24
C GLU A 72 16.87 20.64 -0.71
N ILE A 73 15.88 20.40 0.16
CA ILE A 73 15.55 19.05 0.63
C ILE A 73 15.10 18.15 -0.52
N SER A 74 14.31 18.71 -1.45
CA SER A 74 13.86 18.00 -2.63
C SER A 74 15.03 17.60 -3.54
N LYS A 75 16.02 18.49 -3.70
CA LYS A 75 17.27 18.19 -4.42
C LYS A 75 18.08 17.13 -3.69
N LEU A 76 18.23 17.21 -2.38
CA LEU A 76 18.97 16.24 -1.58
C LEU A 76 18.39 14.83 -1.74
N ARG A 77 17.07 14.73 -1.65
CA ARG A 77 16.33 13.47 -1.84
C ARG A 77 16.52 12.92 -3.24
N SER A 78 16.43 13.78 -4.27
CA SER A 78 16.67 13.38 -5.66
C SER A 78 18.09 12.83 -5.84
N ARG A 79 19.09 13.54 -5.33
CA ARG A 79 20.50 13.17 -5.43
C ARG A 79 20.84 11.89 -4.68
N LEU A 80 20.26 11.68 -3.51
CA LEU A 80 20.41 10.44 -2.75
C LEU A 80 19.80 9.23 -3.50
N ASN A 81 18.63 9.41 -4.11
CA ASN A 81 18.00 8.36 -4.92
C ASN A 81 18.83 8.06 -6.18
N GLU A 82 19.39 9.08 -6.81
CA GLU A 82 20.28 8.93 -7.97
C GLU A 82 21.55 8.18 -7.60
N ILE A 83 22.27 8.60 -6.55
CA ILE A 83 23.49 7.93 -6.07
C ILE A 83 23.21 6.48 -5.68
N ARG A 84 22.12 6.24 -4.94
CA ARG A 84 21.71 4.88 -4.57
C ARG A 84 21.39 4.04 -5.80
N SER A 85 20.75 4.62 -6.82
CA SER A 85 20.49 3.93 -8.09
C SER A 85 21.78 3.68 -8.88
N SER A 86 22.73 4.60 -8.87
CA SER A 86 24.04 4.47 -9.54
C SER A 86 24.96 3.45 -8.86
N GLN A 87 24.91 3.31 -7.53
CA GLN A 87 25.60 2.22 -6.82
C GLN A 87 24.97 0.85 -7.12
N ILE A 88 23.68 0.80 -7.47
CA ILE A 88 22.99 -0.43 -7.89
C ILE A 88 23.28 -0.76 -9.37
N ASP A 89 23.63 0.23 -10.20
CA ASP A 89 23.93 0.06 -11.63
C ASP A 89 25.41 -0.35 -11.91
N GLY A 90 26.22 -0.62 -10.88
CA GLY A 90 27.59 -1.13 -11.01
C GLY A 90 27.71 -2.64 -11.22
N ASP A 91 26.64 -3.40 -11.03
CA ASP A 91 26.60 -4.83 -11.30
C ASP A 91 25.20 -5.24 -11.80
N GLY A 92 25.10 -5.64 -13.08
CA GLY A 92 23.86 -6.17 -13.65
C GLY A 92 22.98 -5.15 -14.37
N ALA A 93 23.42 -4.70 -15.55
CA ALA A 93 22.56 -4.07 -16.53
C ALA A 93 21.49 -5.06 -17.03
N GLN A 94 20.30 -5.09 -16.42
CA GLN A 94 18.99 -5.42 -17.04
C GLN A 94 17.84 -5.22 -16.05
N THR A 95 17.42 -4.00 -15.72
CA THR A 95 16.04 -3.76 -15.24
C THR A 95 15.64 -2.29 -15.45
N ARG A 96 15.34 -1.89 -16.70
CA ARG A 96 14.94 -0.51 -17.03
C ARG A 96 13.44 -0.25 -17.13
N GLU A 97 12.56 -1.22 -16.84
CA GLU A 97 11.11 -0.98 -16.87
C GLU A 97 10.40 -1.12 -15.52
N ASP A 98 11.01 -1.73 -14.50
CA ASP A 98 10.25 -2.15 -13.30
C ASP A 98 10.38 -1.23 -12.06
N ARG A 99 11.12 -0.11 -12.17
CA ARG A 99 11.36 0.79 -11.01
C ARG A 99 10.54 2.08 -10.99
N LEU A 100 9.73 2.37 -12.00
CA LEU A 100 8.85 3.56 -11.99
C LEU A 100 7.58 3.37 -11.13
N ARG A 101 7.39 2.22 -10.47
CA ARG A 101 6.21 1.93 -9.65
C ARG A 101 6.52 1.50 -8.21
N ILE A 102 7.68 1.88 -7.65
CA ILE A 102 7.98 1.70 -6.22
C ILE A 102 8.48 3.03 -5.65
N GLN A 103 7.61 4.04 -5.61
CA GLN A 103 7.81 5.18 -4.71
C GLN A 103 6.47 5.71 -4.21
N GLN A 104 5.65 4.83 -3.64
CA GLN A 104 4.64 5.25 -2.68
C GLN A 104 4.32 4.11 -1.71
N GLY A 105 4.71 4.28 -0.44
CA GLY A 105 4.12 3.52 0.68
C GLY A 105 5.02 2.51 1.40
N GLY A 106 6.00 2.98 2.15
CA GLY A 106 6.25 2.71 3.59
C GLY A 106 5.92 1.38 4.31
N ALA A 107 5.68 0.24 3.67
CA ALA A 107 5.26 -0.98 4.38
C ALA A 107 5.90 -2.30 3.89
N GLU A 108 7.01 -2.25 3.15
CA GLU A 108 7.51 -3.43 2.41
C GLU A 108 8.86 -4.00 2.89
N GLY A 109 9.40 -3.60 4.03
CA GLY A 109 10.67 -4.15 4.52
C GLY A 109 10.64 -5.67 4.78
N MET A 110 9.48 -6.25 5.11
CA MET A 110 9.32 -7.69 5.34
C MET A 110 8.84 -8.46 4.11
N ALA A 111 8.14 -7.79 3.19
CA ALA A 111 7.64 -8.40 1.96
C ALA A 111 8.77 -8.55 0.93
N THR A 112 9.75 -7.64 0.92
CA THR A 112 10.91 -7.73 0.02
C THR A 112 11.79 -8.94 0.31
N ASP A 113 11.96 -9.32 1.57
CA ASP A 113 12.77 -10.48 1.94
C ASP A 113 12.08 -11.79 1.56
N ALA A 114 10.75 -11.87 1.75
CA ALA A 114 9.94 -13.00 1.30
C ALA A 114 9.90 -13.11 -0.24
N TYR A 115 9.78 -11.99 -0.94
CA TYR A 115 9.76 -11.93 -2.40
C TYR A 115 11.12 -12.28 -3.02
N ASN A 116 12.21 -11.78 -2.45
CA ASN A 116 13.57 -12.12 -2.88
C ASN A 116 13.87 -13.60 -2.63
N LYS A 117 13.46 -14.16 -1.47
CA LYS A 117 13.65 -15.58 -1.16
C LYS A 117 12.86 -16.48 -2.13
N MET A 118 11.63 -16.10 -2.48
CA MET A 118 10.80 -16.83 -3.47
C MET A 118 11.38 -16.77 -4.89
N ARG A 119 11.99 -15.64 -5.28
CA ARG A 119 12.67 -15.51 -6.59
C ARG A 119 13.91 -16.40 -6.70
N VAL A 120 14.69 -16.52 -5.63
CA VAL A 120 15.87 -17.39 -5.59
C VAL A 120 15.44 -18.86 -5.72
N ASP A 121 14.44 -19.29 -4.96
CA ASP A 121 13.91 -20.66 -4.99
C ASP A 121 13.32 -21.03 -6.36
N THR A 122 12.58 -20.11 -6.97
CA THR A 122 11.99 -20.33 -8.32
C THR A 122 13.06 -20.37 -9.42
N LEU A 123 14.14 -19.60 -9.27
CA LEU A 123 15.24 -19.59 -10.24
C LEU A 123 16.09 -20.87 -10.13
N ASP A 124 16.33 -21.36 -8.91
CA ASP A 124 17.04 -22.63 -8.66
C ASP A 124 16.26 -23.83 -9.21
N LEU A 125 14.94 -23.80 -9.06
CA LEU A 125 14.01 -24.78 -9.63
C LEU A 125 13.96 -24.74 -11.17
N LEU A 126 14.07 -23.55 -11.77
CA LEU A 126 14.13 -23.38 -13.24
C LEU A 126 15.49 -23.77 -13.83
N LEU A 127 16.57 -23.59 -13.06
CA LEU A 127 17.93 -23.93 -13.44
C LEU A 127 18.28 -25.40 -13.19
N GLY A 128 17.37 -26.17 -12.59
CA GLY A 128 17.55 -27.61 -12.37
C GLY A 128 18.67 -27.95 -11.40
N VAL A 129 18.95 -27.05 -10.45
CA VAL A 129 19.89 -27.32 -9.36
C VAL A 129 19.14 -28.14 -8.31
N GLU A 130 19.00 -29.43 -8.57
CA GLU A 130 18.39 -30.35 -7.60
C GLU A 130 19.36 -30.65 -6.45
N GLU A 131 19.49 -29.71 -5.51
CA GLU A 131 19.86 -30.06 -4.14
C GLU A 131 18.64 -30.77 -3.51
N SER A 132 18.46 -32.04 -3.92
CA SER A 132 17.43 -32.92 -3.40
C SER A 132 17.74 -33.30 -1.95
N ASP A 133 17.38 -32.42 -1.03
CA ASP A 133 17.29 -32.79 0.38
C ASP A 133 16.11 -33.77 0.52
N SER A 134 16.42 -35.06 0.38
CA SER A 134 15.49 -36.22 0.32
C SER A 134 14.54 -36.36 1.51
N ASN A 135 14.58 -35.42 2.45
CA ASN A 135 13.77 -35.39 3.67
C ASN A 135 12.75 -34.23 3.70
N LYS A 136 12.63 -33.41 2.65
CA LYS A 136 11.56 -32.41 2.56
C LYS A 136 10.22 -33.07 2.22
N VAL A 137 9.25 -32.92 3.11
CA VAL A 137 7.87 -33.36 2.89
C VAL A 137 7.24 -32.46 1.82
N PHE A 138 6.64 -33.06 0.79
CA PHE A 138 5.92 -32.36 -0.27
C PHE A 138 4.87 -31.41 0.32
N GLY A 139 4.90 -30.14 -0.09
CA GLY A 139 3.98 -29.11 0.41
C GLY A 139 4.39 -28.45 1.73
N SER A 140 5.49 -28.86 2.37
CA SER A 140 5.97 -28.22 3.61
C SER A 140 6.25 -26.73 3.44
N ASP A 141 6.73 -26.28 2.29
CA ASP A 141 6.99 -24.86 2.01
C ASP A 141 5.69 -24.02 1.93
N VAL A 142 4.55 -24.64 1.56
CA VAL A 142 3.22 -23.98 1.52
C VAL A 142 2.71 -23.73 2.93
N PHE A 143 3.08 -24.56 3.92
CA PHE A 143 2.60 -24.47 5.30
C PHE A 143 3.65 -23.93 6.30
N ALA A 144 4.91 -23.79 5.88
CA ALA A 144 6.00 -23.31 6.75
C ALA A 144 5.98 -21.79 6.98
N ASN A 145 5.21 -21.03 6.18
CA ASN A 145 5.07 -19.59 6.36
C ASN A 145 4.02 -19.27 7.44
N GLN A 146 4.44 -18.56 8.49
CA GLN A 146 3.57 -18.13 9.59
C GLN A 146 2.62 -16.97 9.21
N THR A 147 2.77 -16.41 8.00
CA THR A 147 1.99 -15.31 7.42
C THR A 147 1.10 -15.75 6.25
N LEU A 148 0.60 -16.98 6.29
CA LEU A 148 -0.41 -17.45 5.34
C LEU A 148 -1.76 -16.84 5.72
N SER A 149 -2.18 -15.80 5.00
CA SER A 149 -3.58 -15.38 4.98
C SER A 149 -4.24 -15.95 3.73
N PHE A 150 -5.33 -16.69 3.93
CA PHE A 150 -6.21 -17.19 2.85
C PHE A 150 -7.41 -16.28 2.67
N GLU A 151 -7.38 -15.07 3.25
CA GLU A 151 -8.46 -14.12 3.12
C GLU A 151 -8.43 -13.50 1.71
N PRO A 152 -9.46 -13.71 0.88
CA PRO A 152 -9.55 -13.04 -0.40
C PRO A 152 -9.63 -11.52 -0.17
N SER A 153 -8.93 -10.75 -0.99
CA SER A 153 -9.04 -9.29 -0.98
C SER A 153 -10.46 -8.89 -1.39
N LEU A 154 -11.25 -8.40 -0.42
CA LEU A 154 -12.70 -8.14 -0.58
C LEU A 154 -13.05 -6.94 -1.48
N ASN A 155 -12.07 -6.22 -2.03
CA ASN A 155 -12.28 -5.01 -2.83
C ASN A 155 -11.62 -5.12 -4.21
N ILE A 156 -11.85 -6.22 -4.92
CA ILE A 156 -11.50 -6.30 -6.35
C ILE A 156 -12.63 -5.64 -7.13
N PRO A 157 -12.35 -4.66 -8.02
CA PRO A 157 -13.37 -4.09 -8.89
C PRO A 157 -14.06 -5.19 -9.69
N THR A 158 -15.38 -5.25 -9.62
CA THR A 158 -16.17 -6.18 -10.43
C THR A 158 -15.82 -5.98 -11.91
N PRO A 159 -15.36 -7.03 -12.62
CA PRO A 159 -15.10 -6.94 -14.05
C PRO A 159 -16.36 -6.47 -14.79
N LYS A 160 -16.19 -5.66 -15.85
CA LYS A 160 -17.33 -5.17 -16.67
C LYS A 160 -18.18 -6.29 -17.27
N ASN A 161 -17.62 -7.49 -17.37
CA ASN A 161 -18.24 -8.69 -17.92
C ASN A 161 -18.60 -9.71 -16.83
N TYR A 162 -18.89 -9.24 -15.61
CA TYR A 162 -19.33 -10.11 -14.54
C TYR A 162 -20.74 -10.65 -14.83
N ASN A 163 -20.88 -11.96 -14.70
CA ASN A 163 -22.15 -12.66 -14.86
C ASN A 163 -22.74 -12.92 -13.48
N LEU A 164 -24.00 -12.53 -13.32
CA LEU A 164 -24.72 -12.67 -12.07
C LEU A 164 -24.89 -14.13 -11.67
N GLY A 165 -24.48 -14.44 -10.45
CA GLY A 165 -24.56 -15.76 -9.83
C GLY A 165 -25.46 -15.79 -8.60
N PRO A 166 -25.76 -17.00 -8.09
CA PRO A 166 -26.48 -17.14 -6.82
C PRO A 166 -25.66 -16.60 -5.65
N GLY A 167 -26.32 -15.86 -4.74
CA GLY A 167 -25.68 -15.22 -3.59
C GLY A 167 -25.33 -13.75 -3.82
N ASP A 168 -25.25 -13.30 -5.07
CA ASP A 168 -25.00 -11.89 -5.38
C ASP A 168 -26.15 -11.00 -4.91
N GLU A 169 -25.83 -9.75 -4.63
CA GLU A 169 -26.81 -8.74 -4.26
C GLU A 169 -26.98 -7.70 -5.37
N LEU A 170 -28.23 -7.51 -5.81
CA LEU A 170 -28.61 -6.46 -6.74
C LEU A 170 -29.25 -5.29 -6.01
N LEU A 171 -28.72 -4.10 -6.26
CA LEU A 171 -29.25 -2.83 -5.81
C LEU A 171 -29.98 -2.17 -6.97
N ILE A 172 -31.28 -1.94 -6.82
CA ILE A 172 -32.13 -1.32 -7.84
C ILE A 172 -32.65 -0.01 -7.28
N ASP A 173 -32.17 1.10 -7.83
CA ASP A 173 -32.59 2.44 -7.44
C ASP A 173 -33.53 3.03 -8.48
N ILE A 174 -34.68 3.52 -8.04
CA ILE A 174 -35.70 4.18 -8.86
C ILE A 174 -35.90 5.59 -8.32
N TRP A 175 -35.84 6.60 -9.20
CA TRP A 175 -36.01 8.00 -8.82
C TRP A 175 -36.77 8.82 -9.88
N GLY A 176 -37.19 10.03 -9.52
CA GLY A 176 -37.95 10.95 -10.38
C GLY A 176 -39.37 11.13 -9.87
N ALA A 177 -40.37 10.71 -10.64
CA ALA A 177 -41.77 10.77 -10.20
C ALA A 177 -42.13 9.74 -9.11
N SER A 178 -41.27 8.72 -8.91
CA SER A 178 -41.36 7.75 -7.82
C SER A 178 -39.96 7.51 -7.26
N GLU A 179 -39.86 7.25 -5.97
CA GLU A 179 -38.59 6.99 -5.28
C GLU A 179 -38.68 5.69 -4.49
N THR A 180 -37.92 4.68 -4.93
CA THR A 180 -37.87 3.36 -4.30
C THR A 180 -36.48 2.77 -4.51
N SER A 181 -35.94 2.11 -3.48
CA SER A 181 -34.71 1.33 -3.59
C SER A 181 -34.99 -0.11 -3.17
N TYR A 182 -34.46 -1.07 -3.94
CA TYR A 182 -34.55 -2.49 -3.65
C TYR A 182 -33.14 -3.05 -3.44
N GLN A 183 -33.00 -3.86 -2.39
CA GLN A 183 -31.81 -4.66 -2.15
C GLN A 183 -32.22 -6.13 -2.19
N LEU A 184 -31.88 -6.80 -3.30
CA LEU A 184 -32.38 -8.14 -3.61
C LEU A 184 -31.22 -9.11 -3.80
N THR A 185 -31.18 -10.15 -2.98
CA THR A 185 -30.22 -11.24 -3.13
C THR A 185 -30.71 -12.26 -4.16
N ILE A 186 -29.81 -12.71 -5.03
CA ILE A 186 -30.10 -13.76 -6.02
C ILE A 186 -30.21 -15.10 -5.30
N SER A 187 -31.37 -15.75 -5.43
CA SER A 187 -31.63 -17.07 -4.87
C SER A 187 -30.70 -18.14 -5.47
N PRO A 188 -30.50 -19.30 -4.82
CA PRO A 188 -29.85 -20.49 -5.42
C PRO A 188 -30.37 -20.83 -6.82
N GLU A 189 -31.68 -20.63 -7.02
CA GLU A 189 -32.38 -20.89 -8.29
C GLU A 189 -32.11 -19.82 -9.36
N GLY A 190 -31.31 -18.80 -9.02
CA GLY A 190 -30.88 -17.76 -9.95
C GLY A 190 -31.94 -16.69 -10.23
N SER A 191 -32.80 -16.41 -9.26
CA SER A 191 -33.88 -15.43 -9.38
C SER A 191 -33.89 -14.45 -8.22
N ILE A 192 -34.37 -13.23 -8.48
CA ILE A 192 -34.68 -12.24 -7.45
C ILE A 192 -36.19 -12.12 -7.31
N ASN A 193 -36.68 -11.93 -6.09
CA ASN A 193 -38.11 -11.75 -5.85
C ASN A 193 -38.42 -10.27 -5.64
N ILE A 194 -39.26 -9.70 -6.50
CA ILE A 194 -39.65 -8.28 -6.42
C ILE A 194 -41.09 -8.19 -5.94
N ASP A 195 -41.35 -7.32 -4.96
CA ASP A 195 -42.71 -7.10 -4.45
C ASP A 195 -43.67 -6.68 -5.57
N ASN A 196 -44.88 -7.26 -5.55
CA ASN A 196 -45.96 -7.06 -6.53
C ASN A 196 -45.67 -7.57 -7.97
N ILE A 197 -44.47 -8.07 -8.25
CA ILE A 197 -44.10 -8.67 -9.56
C ILE A 197 -43.86 -10.17 -9.43
N GLY A 198 -43.22 -10.60 -8.33
CA GLY A 198 -42.80 -11.98 -8.09
C GLY A 198 -41.37 -12.28 -8.57
N PRO A 199 -41.02 -13.56 -8.80
CA PRO A 199 -39.67 -13.97 -9.12
C PRO A 199 -39.26 -13.60 -10.55
N VAL A 200 -38.06 -13.05 -10.69
CA VAL A 200 -37.41 -12.67 -11.96
C VAL A 200 -36.08 -13.38 -12.07
N ASN A 201 -35.91 -14.20 -13.11
CA ASN A 201 -34.65 -14.90 -13.36
C ASN A 201 -33.58 -13.95 -13.92
N VAL A 202 -32.42 -13.93 -13.26
CA VAL A 202 -31.25 -13.08 -13.58
C VAL A 202 -29.94 -13.86 -13.69
N ASN A 203 -29.98 -15.18 -13.47
CA ASN A 203 -28.80 -16.05 -13.51
C ASN A 203 -28.07 -16.00 -14.85
N GLY A 204 -26.75 -15.85 -14.79
CA GLY A 204 -25.86 -15.89 -15.95
C GLY A 204 -25.98 -14.66 -16.86
N LEU A 205 -26.82 -13.69 -16.51
CA LEU A 205 -26.91 -12.41 -17.21
C LEU A 205 -25.81 -11.46 -16.74
N THR A 206 -25.42 -10.54 -17.61
CA THR A 206 -24.65 -9.37 -17.16
C THR A 206 -25.56 -8.37 -16.42
N VAL A 207 -24.96 -7.41 -15.73
CA VAL A 207 -25.70 -6.34 -15.05
C VAL A 207 -26.55 -5.54 -16.04
N GLU A 208 -26.06 -5.30 -17.25
CA GLU A 208 -26.79 -4.60 -18.32
C GLU A 208 -28.00 -5.40 -18.80
N GLU A 209 -27.82 -6.70 -19.08
CA GLU A 209 -28.90 -7.58 -19.51
C GLU A 209 -29.98 -7.73 -18.42
N ALA A 210 -29.54 -7.84 -17.17
CA ALA A 210 -30.44 -7.84 -16.02
C ALA A 210 -31.18 -6.50 -15.90
N SER A 211 -30.51 -5.37 -16.12
CA SER A 211 -31.12 -4.03 -16.09
C SER A 211 -32.24 -3.92 -17.11
N GLU A 212 -32.04 -4.38 -18.34
CA GLU A 212 -33.09 -4.35 -19.37
C GLU A 212 -34.27 -5.26 -19.02
N ARG A 213 -33.99 -6.45 -18.49
CA ARG A 213 -35.04 -7.39 -18.05
C ARG A 213 -35.87 -6.80 -16.90
N LEU A 214 -35.20 -6.22 -15.91
CA LEU A 214 -35.82 -5.58 -14.76
C LEU A 214 -36.62 -4.34 -15.16
N LEU A 215 -36.11 -3.52 -16.08
CA LEU A 215 -36.83 -2.37 -16.62
C LEU A 215 -38.18 -2.79 -17.21
N ASN A 216 -38.20 -3.86 -18.00
CA ASN A 216 -39.43 -4.37 -18.60
C ASN A 216 -40.43 -4.89 -17.54
N LYS A 217 -39.95 -5.57 -16.49
CA LYS A 217 -40.81 -6.06 -15.40
C LYS A 217 -41.34 -4.92 -14.52
N LEU A 218 -40.46 -4.02 -14.08
CA LEU A 218 -40.82 -2.89 -13.22
C LEU A 218 -41.71 -1.87 -13.93
N SER A 219 -41.62 -1.75 -15.26
CA SER A 219 -42.54 -0.89 -16.04
C SER A 219 -44.02 -1.28 -15.93
N GLN A 220 -44.34 -2.49 -15.43
CA GLN A 220 -45.72 -2.91 -15.18
C GLN A 220 -46.34 -2.20 -13.98
N ILE A 221 -45.52 -1.80 -13.00
CA ILE A 221 -45.97 -1.12 -11.77
C ILE A 221 -45.49 0.34 -11.70
N TYR A 222 -44.45 0.70 -12.45
CA TYR A 222 -43.94 2.07 -12.59
C TYR A 222 -44.14 2.57 -14.03
N SER A 223 -45.27 3.22 -14.27
CA SER A 223 -45.64 3.75 -15.60
C SER A 223 -44.64 4.78 -16.15
N GLY A 224 -43.94 5.51 -15.27
CA GLY A 224 -42.98 6.54 -15.66
C GLY A 224 -41.63 6.01 -16.19
N LEU A 225 -41.37 4.71 -16.11
CA LEU A 225 -40.13 4.10 -16.60
C LEU A 225 -40.10 3.94 -18.13
N LYS A 226 -41.27 3.75 -18.76
CA LYS A 226 -41.39 3.47 -20.19
C LYS A 226 -42.63 4.15 -20.76
N GLY A 227 -42.49 4.77 -21.92
CA GLY A 227 -43.59 5.44 -22.61
C GLY A 227 -43.21 6.85 -23.08
N PRO A 228 -44.18 7.59 -23.64
CA PRO A 228 -43.96 8.95 -24.14
C PRO A 228 -43.65 9.95 -23.02
N ASP A 229 -44.25 9.78 -21.84
CA ASP A 229 -44.08 10.67 -20.68
C ASP A 229 -43.09 10.09 -19.65
N LYS A 230 -41.87 9.75 -20.09
CA LYS A 230 -40.85 9.20 -19.21
C LYS A 230 -40.40 10.25 -18.18
N ASN A 231 -40.72 10.03 -16.92
CA ASN A 231 -40.38 10.90 -15.79
C ASN A 231 -39.80 10.13 -14.58
N THR A 232 -39.58 8.82 -14.74
CA THR A 232 -38.96 7.95 -13.73
C THR A 232 -37.72 7.30 -14.34
N TYR A 233 -36.69 7.16 -13.53
CA TYR A 233 -35.39 6.62 -13.91
C TYR A 233 -35.06 5.44 -13.01
N MET A 234 -34.24 4.52 -13.52
CA MET A 234 -33.83 3.30 -12.83
C MET A 234 -32.35 3.04 -13.08
N GLN A 235 -31.64 2.63 -12.04
CA GLN A 235 -30.28 2.11 -12.10
C GLN A 235 -30.22 0.77 -11.38
N VAL A 236 -29.45 -0.15 -11.94
CA VAL A 236 -29.12 -1.42 -11.28
C VAL A 236 -27.62 -1.44 -11.08
N SER A 237 -27.20 -1.82 -9.87
CA SER A 237 -25.80 -2.02 -9.53
C SER A 237 -25.63 -3.31 -8.75
N LEU A 238 -24.41 -3.84 -8.79
CA LEU A 238 -24.01 -5.01 -8.03
C LEU A 238 -23.48 -4.55 -6.67
N GLY A 239 -24.07 -5.07 -5.60
CA GLY A 239 -23.64 -4.83 -4.23
C GLY A 239 -22.59 -5.85 -3.81
N ASN A 240 -22.94 -6.70 -2.85
CA ASN A 240 -22.07 -7.77 -2.37
C ASN A 240 -21.98 -8.91 -3.40
N VAL A 241 -20.76 -9.45 -3.54
CA VAL A 241 -20.39 -10.65 -4.31
C VAL A 241 -19.71 -11.66 -3.41
#